data_AF-A0AAE9D0Z6-F1
#
_entry.id   AF-A0AAE9D0Z6-F1
#
_cell.length_a   1.000
_cell.length_b   1.000
_cell.length_c   1.000
_cell.angle_alpha   90.00
_cell.angle_beta   90.00
_cell.angle_gamma   90.00
#
_symmetry.space_group_name_H-M   'P 1'
#
loop_
_entity.id
_entity.type
_entity.pdbx_description
1 polymer ?
#
loop_
_entity_poly.entity_id
_entity_poly.type
_entity_poly.pdbx_seq_one_letter_code
_entity_poly.pdbx_strand_id
1 'polypeptide(L)'
;MRVVLQRVTRAAVTVSDEVVGSIGRGLCVLVGIHRDDTEEDMKYIIRKILNLRIFPASEEKPWDKSVMDLDLEVLSVSQFTLYGQFKGNKLDFHTAMAPTEASKFYATFLESLKKAYKPEKIQDGKFAAMMSVDIMSFERLQRDLHEAIEGVNRYNPENVAELAACVQAMVAENKYDKDIVLTILKLYQLNPERYDENVVRQVLLKTLMVLPSSDFALAKCLIDTNRIGSQELRRIFDLGAVLESCNFAVFWKLMKGTYKPTTNPNEPFKVPAEISKMIKPMAGFEDAIKHYACRVISVTFQNIEKKLLSSLLGGASDKEVTALAKKFGWETKENGEVFFVANHEGTIKTRNIDEKIQFSHVADLLTSNVPPLAF
;
A
#
# COMPACT_ATOMS: atom_id res chain seq x y z
N MET A 1 -0.08 -26.51 20.07
CA MET A 1 0.34 -25.10 20.17
C MET A 1 -0.73 -24.20 19.55
N ARG A 2 -0.92 -22.98 20.04
CA ARG A 2 -1.83 -21.97 19.47
C ARG A 2 -1.08 -20.71 19.15
N VAL A 3 -1.38 -20.10 18.01
CA VAL A 3 -0.83 -18.80 17.62
C VAL A 3 -1.94 -17.89 17.14
N VAL A 4 -1.86 -16.62 17.53
CA VAL A 4 -2.63 -15.54 16.91
C VAL A 4 -1.66 -14.73 16.06
N LEU A 5 -1.97 -14.61 14.77
CA LEU A 5 -1.16 -13.91 13.79
C LEU A 5 -1.87 -12.64 13.36
N GLN A 6 -1.18 -11.52 13.48
CA GLN A 6 -1.69 -10.24 13.02
C GLN A 6 -0.69 -9.60 12.07
N ARG A 7 -1.19 -9.17 10.90
CA ARG A 7 -0.43 -8.32 9.98
C ARG A 7 -0.29 -6.94 10.60
N VAL A 8 0.91 -6.40 10.57
CA VAL A 8 1.22 -5.09 11.15
C VAL A 8 1.96 -4.19 10.18
N THR A 9 1.66 -2.88 10.27
CA THR A 9 2.47 -1.82 9.66
C THR A 9 3.70 -1.54 10.51
N ARG A 10 3.56 -1.66 11.83
CA ARG A 10 4.64 -1.70 12.84
C ARG A 10 4.14 -2.39 14.10
N ALA A 11 5.04 -2.95 14.90
CA ALA A 11 4.70 -3.40 16.24
C ALA A 11 5.87 -3.20 17.19
N ALA A 12 5.58 -2.91 18.45
CA ALA A 12 6.60 -2.72 19.47
C ALA A 12 6.16 -3.32 20.80
N VAL A 13 7.13 -3.82 21.56
CA VAL A 13 6.92 -4.29 22.93
C VAL A 13 7.70 -3.37 23.85
N THR A 14 7.02 -2.86 24.87
CA THR A 14 7.59 -2.02 25.91
C THR A 14 7.46 -2.69 27.28
N VAL A 15 8.47 -2.50 28.12
CA VAL A 15 8.51 -2.94 29.52
C VAL A 15 9.00 -1.78 30.36
N SER A 16 8.17 -1.29 31.28
CA SER A 16 8.49 -0.09 32.09
C SER A 16 8.91 1.11 31.22
N ASP A 17 8.14 1.35 30.14
CA ASP A 17 8.35 2.41 29.14
C ASP A 17 9.62 2.28 28.27
N GLU A 18 10.42 1.22 28.45
CA GLU A 18 11.55 0.92 27.56
C GLU A 18 11.15 -0.04 26.44
N VAL A 19 11.48 0.30 25.19
CA VAL A 19 11.26 -0.57 24.03
C VAL A 19 12.25 -1.74 24.08
N VAL A 20 11.75 -2.96 24.27
CA VAL A 20 12.56 -4.19 24.32
C VAL A 20 12.63 -4.91 22.98
N GLY A 21 11.67 -4.67 22.10
CA GLY A 21 11.63 -5.22 20.75
C GLY A 21 10.68 -4.42 19.87
N SER A 22 11.07 -4.19 18.63
CA SER A 22 10.24 -3.46 17.66
C SER A 22 10.49 -3.95 16.25
N ILE A 23 9.42 -4.00 15.46
CA ILE A 23 9.45 -4.33 14.04
C ILE A 23 8.75 -3.23 13.24
N GLY A 24 9.19 -3.05 12.01
CA GLY A 24 8.42 -2.37 10.97
C GLY A 24 7.31 -3.27 10.43
N ARG A 25 7.10 -3.23 9.11
CA ARG A 25 6.07 -4.03 8.46
C ARG A 25 6.35 -5.52 8.62
N GLY A 26 5.34 -6.28 9.03
CA GLY A 26 5.55 -7.69 9.32
C GLY A 26 4.37 -8.39 9.97
N LEU A 27 4.71 -9.36 10.84
CA LEU A 27 3.76 -10.13 11.64
C LEU A 27 4.03 -9.94 13.14
N CYS A 28 2.99 -9.61 13.89
CA CYS A 28 2.98 -9.80 15.33
C CYS A 28 2.36 -11.17 15.63
N VAL A 29 3.09 -12.01 16.37
CA VAL A 29 2.74 -13.39 16.67
C VAL A 29 2.62 -13.58 18.17
N LEU A 30 1.39 -13.82 18.64
CA LEU A 30 1.16 -14.21 20.03
C LEU A 30 1.20 -15.73 20.12
N VAL A 31 2.14 -16.27 20.88
CA VAL A 31 2.43 -17.72 20.95
C VAL A 31 1.95 -18.29 22.28
N GLY A 32 0.93 -19.13 22.23
CA GLY A 32 0.48 -19.93 23.36
C GLY A 32 1.05 -21.33 23.27
N ILE A 33 1.59 -21.84 24.37
CA ILE A 33 2.16 -23.18 24.49
C ILE A 33 1.28 -24.03 25.43
N HIS A 34 0.79 -25.16 24.94
CA HIS A 34 0.06 -26.16 25.71
C HIS A 34 1.03 -27.03 26.48
N ARG A 35 0.63 -27.58 27.64
CA ARG A 35 1.47 -28.48 28.46
C ARG A 35 1.93 -29.75 27.72
N ASP A 36 1.16 -30.18 26.73
CA ASP A 36 1.41 -31.40 25.93
C ASP A 36 2.07 -31.08 24.57
N ASP A 37 2.49 -29.84 24.32
CA ASP A 37 3.13 -29.46 23.06
C ASP A 37 4.52 -30.07 22.92
N THR A 38 4.82 -30.54 21.71
CA THR A 38 6.06 -31.22 21.37
C THR A 38 6.91 -30.41 20.37
N GLU A 39 8.15 -30.85 20.15
CA GLU A 39 9.02 -30.25 19.13
C GLU A 39 8.46 -30.38 17.71
N GLU A 40 7.62 -31.39 17.43
CA GLU A 40 6.93 -31.54 16.15
C GLU A 40 5.88 -30.44 15.94
N ASP A 41 5.09 -30.14 16.97
CA ASP A 41 4.12 -29.04 16.96
C ASP A 41 4.80 -27.69 16.71
N MET A 42 5.94 -27.47 17.37
CA MET A 42 6.78 -26.30 17.20
C MET A 42 7.24 -26.13 15.75
N LYS A 43 7.82 -27.20 15.16
CA LYS A 43 8.28 -27.22 13.75
C LYS A 43 7.12 -26.99 12.77
N TYR A 44 5.95 -27.55 13.07
CA TYR A 44 4.75 -27.35 12.26
C TYR A 44 4.28 -25.88 12.28
N ILE A 45 4.19 -25.28 13.47
CA ILE A 45 3.76 -23.89 13.63
C ILE A 45 4.75 -22.92 13.01
N ILE A 46 6.07 -23.08 13.22
CA ILE A 46 7.09 -22.23 12.60
C ILE A 46 6.93 -22.23 11.08
N ARG A 47 6.77 -23.41 10.47
CA ARG A 47 6.55 -23.52 9.02
C ARG A 47 5.28 -22.79 8.59
N LYS A 48 4.19 -22.90 9.37
CA LYS A 48 2.94 -22.19 9.09
C LYS A 48 3.10 -20.68 9.18
N ILE A 49 3.74 -20.15 10.23
CA ILE A 49 3.97 -18.71 10.41
C ILE A 49 4.73 -18.15 9.21
N LEU A 50 5.86 -18.78 8.86
CA LEU A 50 6.78 -18.26 7.85
C LEU A 50 6.22 -18.34 6.43
N ASN A 51 5.39 -19.34 6.12
CA ASN A 51 4.86 -19.59 4.77
C ASN A 51 3.39 -19.17 4.58
N LEU A 52 2.73 -18.63 5.61
CA LEU A 52 1.33 -18.20 5.51
C LEU A 52 1.20 -17.04 4.51
N ARG A 53 0.40 -17.24 3.46
CA ARG A 53 0.16 -16.27 2.39
C ARG A 53 -0.86 -15.22 2.83
N ILE A 54 -0.46 -14.34 3.73
CA ILE A 54 -1.32 -13.32 4.37
C ILE A 54 -1.16 -11.91 3.78
N PHE A 55 -0.12 -11.68 2.98
CA PHE A 55 0.15 -10.40 2.35
C PHE A 55 -0.36 -10.35 0.90
N PRO A 56 -0.84 -9.18 0.43
CA PRO A 56 -1.31 -9.00 -0.93
C PRO A 56 -0.14 -8.89 -1.91
N ALA A 57 -0.30 -9.43 -3.12
CA ALA A 57 0.58 -9.15 -4.26
C ALA A 57 0.00 -8.07 -5.19
N SER A 58 -1.32 -8.04 -5.31
CA SER A 58 -2.10 -7.02 -6.03
C SER A 58 -3.53 -7.03 -5.48
N GLU A 59 -4.39 -6.12 -5.96
CA GLU A 59 -5.82 -6.12 -5.57
C GLU A 59 -6.52 -7.44 -5.87
N GLU A 60 -6.14 -8.11 -6.96
CA GLU A 60 -6.75 -9.38 -7.38
C GLU A 60 -6.22 -10.58 -6.59
N LYS A 61 -5.11 -10.39 -5.88
CA LYS A 61 -4.41 -11.43 -5.11
C LYS A 61 -4.14 -10.96 -3.68
N PRO A 62 -5.19 -10.83 -2.84
CA PRO A 62 -5.07 -10.31 -1.48
C PRO A 62 -4.35 -11.27 -0.50
N TRP A 63 -4.28 -12.57 -0.83
CA TRP A 63 -3.73 -13.64 0.01
C TRP A 63 -2.65 -14.44 -0.75
N ASP A 64 -1.53 -13.80 -1.07
CA ASP A 64 -0.60 -14.34 -2.08
C ASP A 64 0.86 -14.43 -1.62
N LYS A 65 1.28 -13.60 -0.68
CA LYS A 65 2.68 -13.51 -0.24
C LYS A 65 2.80 -13.81 1.24
N SER A 66 3.87 -14.50 1.59
CA SER A 66 4.25 -14.76 2.98
C SER A 66 5.19 -13.69 3.51
N VAL A 67 5.46 -13.74 4.81
CA VAL A 67 6.46 -12.85 5.46
C VAL A 67 7.85 -13.05 4.83
N MET A 68 8.19 -14.29 4.46
CA MET A 68 9.46 -14.61 3.78
C MET A 68 9.52 -14.06 2.36
N ASP A 69 8.43 -14.17 1.59
CA ASP A 69 8.40 -13.73 0.19
C ASP A 69 8.65 -12.22 0.03
N LEU A 70 8.28 -11.45 1.05
CA LEU A 70 8.40 -9.98 1.09
C LEU A 70 9.56 -9.48 1.94
N ASP A 71 10.37 -10.40 2.49
CA ASP A 71 11.48 -10.12 3.40
C ASP A 71 11.12 -9.24 4.61
N LEU A 72 9.97 -9.54 5.22
CA LEU A 72 9.37 -8.76 6.30
C LEU A 72 9.76 -9.28 7.68
N GLU A 73 9.39 -8.53 8.72
CA GLU A 73 9.80 -8.81 10.10
C GLU A 73 8.75 -9.61 10.88
N VAL A 74 9.18 -10.28 11.96
CA VAL A 74 8.31 -11.02 12.85
C VAL A 74 8.62 -10.64 14.29
N LEU A 75 7.61 -10.19 15.03
CA LEU A 75 7.65 -9.96 16.46
C LEU A 75 6.90 -11.11 17.13
N SER A 76 7.64 -11.95 17.85
CA SER A 76 7.07 -13.07 18.59
C SER A 76 6.93 -12.67 20.06
N VAL A 77 5.77 -12.93 20.65
CA VAL A 77 5.51 -12.67 22.08
C VAL A 77 4.81 -13.88 22.70
N SER A 78 5.29 -14.34 23.85
CA SER A 78 4.66 -15.44 24.58
C SER A 78 3.33 -15.00 25.20
N GLN A 79 2.27 -15.77 24.96
CA GLN A 79 0.89 -15.45 25.37
C GLN A 79 0.14 -16.69 25.86
N PHE A 80 0.34 -17.05 27.14
CA PHE A 80 -0.31 -18.22 27.74
C PHE A 80 -1.85 -18.11 27.79
N THR A 81 -2.39 -16.89 27.77
CA THR A 81 -3.83 -16.65 27.86
C THR A 81 -4.62 -17.18 26.65
N LEU A 82 -3.95 -17.53 25.54
CA LEU A 82 -4.58 -18.23 24.41
C LEU A 82 -5.13 -19.62 24.78
N TYR A 83 -4.72 -20.16 25.93
CA TYR A 83 -5.24 -21.38 26.53
C TYR A 83 -6.17 -21.12 27.72
N GLY A 84 -6.67 -19.89 27.86
CA GLY A 84 -7.71 -19.56 28.82
C GLY A 84 -9.01 -20.31 28.53
N GLN A 85 -9.57 -20.93 29.55
CA GLN A 85 -10.90 -21.54 29.55
C GLN A 85 -11.78 -20.86 30.59
N PHE A 86 -13.07 -20.71 30.28
CA PHE A 86 -14.03 -20.14 31.21
C PHE A 86 -14.53 -21.22 32.18
N LYS A 87 -14.30 -21.02 33.47
CA LYS A 87 -14.98 -21.73 34.58
C LYS A 87 -15.96 -20.75 35.21
N GLY A 88 -17.17 -20.68 34.64
CA GLY A 88 -18.08 -19.57 34.89
C GLY A 88 -17.47 -18.26 34.36
N ASN A 89 -17.33 -17.25 35.21
CA ASN A 89 -16.71 -15.97 34.85
C ASN A 89 -15.20 -15.91 35.15
N LYS A 90 -14.63 -16.97 35.75
CA LYS A 90 -13.20 -17.04 36.07
C LYS A 90 -12.43 -17.70 34.93
N LEU A 91 -11.30 -17.10 34.54
CA LEU A 91 -10.37 -17.71 33.60
C LEU A 91 -9.51 -18.76 34.30
N ASP A 92 -9.38 -19.90 33.64
CA ASP A 92 -8.56 -21.02 34.06
C ASP A 92 -7.56 -21.38 32.97
N PHE A 93 -6.31 -21.61 33.38
CA PHE A 93 -5.16 -21.78 32.47
C PHE A 93 -4.42 -23.11 32.69
N HIS A 94 -5.06 -24.09 33.33
CA HIS A 94 -4.46 -25.40 33.65
C HIS A 94 -3.94 -26.21 32.43
N THR A 95 -4.37 -25.86 31.22
CA THR A 95 -3.92 -26.47 29.96
C THR A 95 -2.67 -25.81 29.39
N ALA A 96 -2.34 -24.59 29.82
CA ALA A 96 -1.10 -23.92 29.44
C ALA A 96 0.10 -24.62 30.09
N MET A 97 1.24 -24.62 29.38
CA MET A 97 2.50 -25.12 29.92
C MET A 97 2.95 -24.30 31.14
N ALA A 98 3.52 -24.95 32.14
CA ALA A 98 3.98 -24.29 33.36
C ALA A 98 5.10 -23.26 33.06
N PRO A 99 5.20 -22.12 33.77
CA PRO A 99 6.09 -21.01 33.41
C PRO A 99 7.57 -21.39 33.20
N THR A 100 8.09 -22.29 34.03
CA THR A 100 9.49 -22.75 33.97
C THR A 100 9.78 -23.60 32.73
N GLU A 101 8.84 -24.45 32.33
CA GLU A 101 8.95 -25.28 31.13
C GLU A 101 8.65 -24.44 29.88
N ALA A 102 7.63 -23.60 29.93
CA ALA A 102 7.23 -22.70 28.86
C ALA A 102 8.35 -21.72 28.48
N SER A 103 9.12 -21.21 29.45
CA SER A 103 10.27 -20.34 29.18
C SER A 103 11.34 -21.05 28.34
N LYS A 104 11.69 -22.29 28.70
CA LYS A 104 12.67 -23.11 27.95
C LYS A 104 12.13 -23.46 26.57
N PHE A 105 10.87 -23.90 26.50
CA PHE A 105 10.23 -24.27 25.25
C PHE A 105 10.14 -23.08 24.29
N TYR A 106 9.77 -21.91 24.80
CA TYR A 106 9.68 -20.68 24.02
C TYR A 106 11.05 -20.20 23.51
N ALA A 107 12.10 -20.31 24.32
CA ALA A 107 13.46 -20.02 23.87
C ALA A 107 13.87 -20.94 22.71
N THR A 108 13.59 -22.24 22.80
CA THR A 108 13.83 -23.19 21.70
C THR A 108 12.99 -22.87 20.45
N PHE A 109 11.73 -22.44 20.65
CA PHE A 109 10.87 -21.98 19.56
C PHE A 109 11.47 -20.77 18.84
N LEU A 110 11.93 -19.75 19.57
CA LEU A 110 12.53 -18.55 19.00
C LEU A 110 13.81 -18.85 18.22
N GLU A 111 14.70 -19.68 18.78
CA GLU A 111 15.94 -20.07 18.09
C GLU A 111 15.63 -20.90 16.82
N SER A 112 14.64 -21.77 16.88
CA SER A 112 14.17 -22.52 15.70
C SER A 112 13.55 -21.60 14.64
N LEU A 113 12.81 -20.57 15.06
CA LEU A 113 12.20 -19.58 14.17
C LEU A 113 13.27 -18.72 13.49
N LYS A 114 14.27 -18.24 14.25
CA LYS A 114 15.44 -17.50 13.72
C LYS A 114 16.22 -18.33 12.71
N LYS A 115 16.47 -19.61 13.03
CA LYS A 115 17.19 -20.55 12.13
C LYS A 115 16.41 -20.85 10.85
N ALA A 116 15.09 -20.88 10.91
CA ALA A 116 14.24 -21.17 9.75
C ALA A 116 14.05 -19.96 8.80
N TYR A 117 14.39 -18.74 9.24
CA TYR A 117 14.24 -17.54 8.41
C TYR A 117 15.51 -16.66 8.41
N LYS A 118 15.54 -15.59 9.19
CA LYS A 118 16.65 -14.63 9.28
C LYS A 118 16.71 -14.11 10.71
N PRO A 119 17.79 -14.38 11.47
CA PRO A 119 17.87 -13.99 12.89
C PRO A 119 17.61 -12.50 13.14
N GLU A 120 18.07 -11.63 12.24
CA GLU A 120 17.92 -10.18 12.32
C GLU A 120 16.47 -9.68 12.09
N LYS A 121 15.62 -10.51 11.48
CA LYS A 121 14.20 -10.21 11.19
C LYS A 121 13.24 -10.73 12.25
N ILE A 122 13.73 -11.47 13.24
CA ILE A 122 12.92 -12.00 14.34
C ILE A 122 13.22 -11.22 15.61
N GLN A 123 12.22 -10.52 16.11
CA GLN A 123 12.25 -9.82 17.39
C GLN A 123 11.44 -10.58 18.44
N ASP A 124 11.86 -10.45 19.70
CA ASP A 124 11.23 -11.06 20.85
C ASP A 124 10.69 -9.96 21.78
N GLY A 125 9.73 -10.33 22.63
CA GLY A 125 9.41 -9.57 23.83
C GLY A 125 10.36 -9.92 24.99
N LYS A 126 9.87 -9.73 26.22
CA LYS A 126 10.57 -10.13 27.43
C LYS A 126 9.71 -11.11 28.22
N PHE A 127 10.09 -12.39 28.18
CA PHE A 127 9.34 -13.45 28.84
C PHE A 127 9.11 -13.15 30.34
N ALA A 128 7.89 -13.38 30.81
CA ALA A 128 7.45 -13.14 32.20
C ALA A 128 7.55 -11.69 32.72
N ALA A 129 7.79 -10.70 31.85
CA ALA A 129 7.61 -9.29 32.17
C ALA A 129 6.17 -8.84 31.90
N MET A 130 5.71 -7.81 32.63
CA MET A 130 4.49 -7.09 32.26
C MET A 130 4.82 -6.23 31.04
N MET A 131 4.29 -6.63 29.88
CA MET A 131 4.57 -6.05 28.58
C MET A 131 3.36 -5.27 28.08
N SER A 132 3.62 -4.11 27.49
CA SER A 132 2.65 -3.45 26.61
C SER A 132 3.06 -3.72 25.17
N VAL A 133 2.18 -4.39 24.42
CA VAL A 133 2.41 -4.73 23.01
C VAL A 133 1.59 -3.79 22.16
N ASP A 134 2.24 -2.83 21.51
CA ASP A 134 1.58 -1.96 20.54
C ASP A 134 1.55 -2.65 19.17
N ILE A 135 0.33 -2.83 18.67
CA ILE A 135 0.06 -3.49 17.40
C ILE A 135 -0.64 -2.46 16.51
N MET A 136 0.06 -2.05 15.45
CA MET A 136 -0.46 -1.08 14.47
C MET A 136 -0.83 -1.78 13.18
N SER A 137 -2.08 -1.58 12.74
CA SER A 137 -2.52 -1.89 11.37
C SER A 137 -2.68 -0.60 10.58
N PHE A 138 -2.80 -0.71 9.26
CA PHE A 138 -3.09 0.45 8.41
C PHE A 138 -4.40 1.12 8.82
N GLU A 139 -5.47 0.36 9.08
CA GLU A 139 -6.78 0.90 9.45
C GLU A 139 -6.75 1.65 10.78
N ARG A 140 -5.99 1.14 11.77
CA ARG A 140 -5.80 1.83 13.05
C ARG A 140 -5.00 3.11 12.86
N LEU A 141 -3.88 3.05 12.13
CA LEU A 141 -3.05 4.21 11.82
C LEU A 141 -3.85 5.28 11.06
N GLN A 142 -4.64 4.88 10.08
CA GLN A 142 -5.51 5.76 9.30
C GLN A 142 -6.51 6.47 10.21
N ARG A 143 -7.24 5.73 11.05
CA ARG A 143 -8.23 6.32 11.96
C ARG A 143 -7.57 7.29 12.94
N ASP A 144 -6.51 6.85 13.60
CA ASP A 144 -5.82 7.66 14.61
C ASP A 144 -5.28 8.96 13.97
N LEU A 145 -4.82 8.91 12.70
CA LEU A 145 -4.44 10.11 11.94
C LEU A 145 -5.61 11.00 11.55
N HIS A 146 -6.76 10.43 11.17
CA HIS A 146 -7.96 11.24 10.87
C HIS A 146 -8.37 12.06 12.08
N GLU A 147 -8.39 11.44 13.26
CA GLU A 147 -8.64 12.13 14.53
C GLU A 147 -7.58 13.22 14.81
N ALA A 148 -6.31 12.95 14.51
CA ALA A 148 -5.21 13.90 14.72
C ALA A 148 -5.19 15.09 13.75
N ILE A 149 -5.77 14.96 12.55
CA ILE A 149 -5.81 16.02 11.53
C ILE A 149 -7.15 16.76 11.46
N GLU A 150 -8.04 16.56 12.44
CA GLU A 150 -9.29 17.31 12.51
C GLU A 150 -9.07 18.77 12.94
N GLY A 151 -9.88 19.68 12.37
CA GLY A 151 -9.92 21.09 12.73
C GLY A 151 -8.58 21.82 12.50
N VAL A 152 -8.07 22.47 13.56
CA VAL A 152 -6.85 23.30 13.49
C VAL A 152 -5.58 22.43 13.44
N ASN A 153 -5.64 21.19 13.95
CA ASN A 153 -4.48 20.30 14.05
C ASN A 153 -3.98 19.78 12.70
N ARG A 154 -4.75 19.97 11.62
CA ARG A 154 -4.32 19.69 10.24
C ARG A 154 -3.04 20.42 9.82
N TYR A 155 -2.68 21.49 10.53
CA TYR A 155 -1.48 22.30 10.30
C TYR A 155 -0.34 22.02 11.26
N ASN A 156 -0.50 21.07 12.17
CA ASN A 156 0.54 20.74 13.12
C ASN A 156 1.71 20.04 12.40
N PRO A 157 2.92 20.64 12.35
CA PRO A 157 4.09 20.03 11.71
C PRO A 157 4.57 18.76 12.42
N GLU A 158 4.15 18.52 13.67
CA GLU A 158 4.48 17.28 14.39
C GLU A 158 3.81 16.04 13.78
N ASN A 159 2.69 16.21 13.07
CA ASN A 159 2.00 15.10 12.42
C ASN A 159 2.74 14.61 11.15
N VAL A 160 3.75 15.34 10.66
CA VAL A 160 4.46 15.01 9.41
C VAL A 160 5.09 13.61 9.45
N ALA A 161 5.70 13.23 10.59
CA ALA A 161 6.34 11.93 10.73
C ALA A 161 5.32 10.78 10.64
N GLU A 162 4.17 10.94 11.27
CA GLU A 162 3.10 9.93 11.25
C GLU A 162 2.40 9.87 9.89
N LEU A 163 2.16 11.01 9.25
CA LEU A 163 1.63 11.08 7.88
C LEU A 163 2.59 10.41 6.90
N ALA A 164 3.89 10.65 7.01
CA ALA A 164 4.90 9.99 6.17
C ALA A 164 4.92 8.48 6.39
N ALA A 165 4.84 8.01 7.64
CA ALA A 165 4.70 6.60 7.96
C ALA A 165 3.41 6.00 7.38
N CYS A 166 2.32 6.76 7.38
CA CYS A 166 1.06 6.33 6.75
C CYS A 166 1.22 6.21 5.23
N VAL A 167 1.84 7.17 4.54
CA VAL A 167 2.12 7.06 3.10
C VAL A 167 2.94 5.80 2.78
N GLN A 168 3.96 5.49 3.58
CA GLN A 168 4.73 4.26 3.41
C GLN A 168 3.85 3.01 3.60
N ALA A 169 2.95 3.02 4.58
CA ALA A 169 1.98 1.95 4.78
C ALA A 169 0.97 1.84 3.62
N MET A 170 0.53 2.96 3.03
CA MET A 170 -0.35 3.00 1.84
C MET A 170 0.31 2.34 0.63
N VAL A 171 1.61 2.57 0.43
CA VAL A 171 2.39 1.91 -0.62
C VAL A 171 2.48 0.41 -0.35
N ALA A 172 2.83 0.04 0.88
CA ALA A 172 3.09 -1.35 1.24
C ALA A 172 1.82 -2.22 1.23
N GLU A 173 0.69 -1.68 1.67
CA GLU A 173 -0.60 -2.40 1.71
C GLU A 173 -1.47 -2.16 0.47
N ASN A 174 -0.96 -1.40 -0.51
CA ASN A 174 -1.72 -0.91 -1.66
C ASN A 174 -3.08 -0.30 -1.26
N LYS A 175 -3.05 0.61 -0.30
CA LYS A 175 -4.20 1.41 0.14
C LYS A 175 -4.11 2.82 -0.42
N TYR A 176 -5.21 3.57 -0.36
CA TYR A 176 -5.26 4.95 -0.79
C TYR A 176 -6.14 5.76 0.16
N ASP A 177 -5.69 6.99 0.46
CA ASP A 177 -6.36 7.96 1.30
C ASP A 177 -6.02 9.34 0.75
N LYS A 178 -7.06 10.06 0.31
CA LYS A 178 -6.91 11.35 -0.35
C LYS A 178 -6.54 12.45 0.65
N ASP A 179 -7.14 12.44 1.83
CA ASP A 179 -6.99 13.51 2.80
C ASP A 179 -5.60 13.50 3.42
N ILE A 180 -5.07 12.32 3.71
CA ILE A 180 -3.68 12.13 4.18
C ILE A 180 -2.69 12.62 3.12
N VAL A 181 -2.89 12.24 1.86
CA VAL A 181 -2.04 12.63 0.71
C VAL A 181 -2.01 14.15 0.52
N LEU A 182 -3.17 14.82 0.58
CA LEU A 182 -3.22 16.26 0.38
C LEU A 182 -2.69 17.01 1.61
N THR A 183 -2.94 16.49 2.81
CA THR A 183 -2.49 17.11 4.07
C THR A 183 -0.97 17.09 4.18
N ILE A 184 -0.31 15.97 3.87
CA ILE A 184 1.16 15.90 3.93
C ILE A 184 1.82 16.84 2.92
N LEU A 185 1.29 16.95 1.70
CA LEU A 185 1.80 17.90 0.69
C LEU A 185 1.63 19.35 1.15
N LYS A 186 0.47 19.70 1.73
CA LYS A 186 0.26 21.03 2.34
C LYS A 186 1.25 21.31 3.47
N LEU A 187 1.49 20.34 4.37
CA LEU A 187 2.45 20.52 5.46
C LEU A 187 3.88 20.71 4.95
N TYR A 188 4.29 20.00 3.89
CA TYR A 188 5.59 20.21 3.25
C TYR A 188 5.73 21.55 2.52
N GLN A 189 4.62 22.10 2.03
CA GLN A 189 4.57 23.44 1.46
C GLN A 189 4.72 24.52 2.55
N LEU A 190 4.05 24.33 3.70
CA LEU A 190 4.09 25.26 4.83
C LEU A 190 5.37 25.18 5.67
N ASN A 191 6.00 23.99 5.73
CA ASN A 191 7.16 23.68 6.56
C ASN A 191 8.29 23.11 5.69
N PRO A 192 9.05 23.95 4.97
CA PRO A 192 10.05 23.50 4.01
C PRO A 192 11.13 22.59 4.59
N GLU A 193 11.47 22.76 5.87
CA GLU A 193 12.51 22.04 6.60
C GLU A 193 12.15 20.57 6.89
N ARG A 194 10.86 20.21 6.90
CA ARG A 194 10.41 18.84 7.10
C ARG A 194 10.20 18.06 5.80
N TYR A 195 10.52 18.66 4.66
CA TYR A 195 10.29 18.08 3.34
C TYR A 195 11.09 16.79 3.12
N ASP A 196 10.39 15.73 2.72
CA ASP A 196 10.99 14.48 2.25
C ASP A 196 10.55 14.19 0.81
N GLU A 197 11.50 14.29 -0.12
CA GLU A 197 11.27 14.02 -1.54
C GLU A 197 10.80 12.58 -1.79
N ASN A 198 11.31 11.61 -1.03
CA ASN A 198 10.93 10.20 -1.21
C ASN A 198 9.44 10.01 -0.92
N VAL A 199 8.92 10.66 0.12
CA VAL A 199 7.49 10.61 0.45
C VAL A 199 6.66 11.31 -0.64
N VAL A 200 7.11 12.46 -1.15
CA VAL A 200 6.41 13.15 -2.25
C VAL A 200 6.36 12.29 -3.52
N ARG A 201 7.45 11.60 -3.87
CA ARG A 201 7.44 10.64 -5.00
C ARG A 201 6.41 9.54 -4.79
N GLN A 202 6.34 8.98 -3.58
CA GLN A 202 5.36 7.94 -3.25
C GLN A 202 3.92 8.46 -3.37
N VAL A 203 3.65 9.66 -2.85
CA VAL A 203 2.36 10.33 -2.97
C VAL A 203 1.97 10.51 -4.43
N LEU A 204 2.85 11.09 -5.26
CA LEU A 204 2.56 11.31 -6.68
C LEU A 204 2.27 10.00 -7.41
N LEU A 205 3.08 8.96 -7.19
CA LEU A 205 2.84 7.64 -7.79
C LEU A 205 1.50 7.04 -7.31
N LYS A 206 1.14 7.18 -6.04
CA LYS A 206 -0.15 6.72 -5.53
C LYS A 206 -1.32 7.49 -6.15
N THR A 207 -1.20 8.81 -6.36
CA THR A 207 -2.25 9.58 -7.04
C THR A 207 -2.43 9.17 -8.51
N LEU A 208 -1.36 8.79 -9.21
CA LEU A 208 -1.45 8.23 -10.57
C LEU A 208 -2.21 6.90 -10.62
N MET A 209 -2.18 6.11 -9.55
CA MET A 209 -2.94 4.85 -9.46
C MET A 209 -4.46 5.07 -9.33
N VAL A 210 -4.91 6.30 -9.04
CA VAL A 210 -6.33 6.63 -8.81
C VAL A 210 -6.95 7.40 -9.99
N LEU A 211 -6.24 7.51 -11.11
CA LEU A 211 -6.78 8.08 -12.34
C LEU A 211 -8.10 7.39 -12.75
N PRO A 212 -9.12 8.14 -13.23
CA PRO A 212 -9.10 9.55 -13.67
C PRO A 212 -9.39 10.60 -12.58
N SER A 213 -9.21 10.29 -11.29
CA SER A 213 -9.38 11.31 -10.25
C SER A 213 -8.43 12.49 -10.47
N SER A 214 -8.87 13.71 -10.17
CA SER A 214 -8.05 14.92 -10.28
C SER A 214 -6.93 15.01 -9.22
N ASP A 215 -6.78 14.00 -8.36
CA ASP A 215 -5.87 14.02 -7.22
C ASP A 215 -4.40 14.21 -7.62
N PHE A 216 -3.96 13.67 -8.76
CA PHE A 216 -2.61 13.89 -9.27
C PHE A 216 -2.40 15.37 -9.67
N ALA A 217 -3.39 15.96 -10.32
CA ALA A 217 -3.36 17.37 -10.69
C ALA A 217 -3.39 18.29 -9.46
N LEU A 218 -4.17 17.95 -8.43
CA LEU A 218 -4.17 18.66 -7.15
C LEU A 218 -2.81 18.53 -6.43
N ALA A 219 -2.23 17.33 -6.41
CA ALA A 219 -0.91 17.09 -5.84
C ALA A 219 0.18 17.91 -6.55
N LYS A 220 0.14 18.00 -7.89
CA LYS A 220 1.04 18.88 -8.67
C LYS A 220 0.97 20.34 -8.22
N CYS A 221 -0.23 20.85 -7.93
CA CYS A 221 -0.42 22.24 -7.49
C CYS A 221 0.13 22.53 -6.08
N LEU A 222 0.26 21.53 -5.23
CA LEU A 222 0.76 21.68 -3.85
C LEU A 222 2.29 21.56 -3.74
N ILE A 223 2.97 21.14 -4.80
CA ILE A 223 4.43 21.04 -4.83
C ILE A 223 5.02 22.41 -5.22
N ASP A 224 5.91 22.95 -4.40
CA ASP A 224 6.59 24.21 -4.67
C ASP A 224 7.38 24.13 -6.00
N THR A 225 7.20 25.15 -6.85
CA THR A 225 7.96 25.41 -8.08
C THR A 225 9.48 25.30 -7.91
N ASN A 226 10.05 25.68 -6.77
CA ASN A 226 11.48 25.57 -6.53
C ASN A 226 11.98 24.12 -6.45
N ARG A 227 11.07 23.17 -6.17
CA ARG A 227 11.36 21.73 -5.97
C ARG A 227 11.10 20.89 -7.23
N ILE A 228 10.47 21.48 -8.24
CA ILE A 228 10.23 20.86 -9.57
C ILE A 228 11.54 20.59 -10.33
N GLY A 229 12.67 21.14 -9.88
CA GLY A 229 13.99 20.93 -10.47
C GLY A 229 14.58 19.51 -10.26
N SER A 230 14.04 18.71 -9.34
CA SER A 230 14.51 17.33 -9.18
C SER A 230 14.23 16.51 -10.43
N GLN A 231 15.27 15.80 -10.92
CA GLN A 231 15.12 14.89 -12.04
C GLN A 231 14.13 13.77 -11.77
N GLU A 232 13.97 13.35 -10.51
CA GLU A 232 13.08 12.25 -10.16
C GLU A 232 11.61 12.67 -10.17
N LEU A 233 11.30 13.83 -9.60
CA LEU A 233 9.95 14.40 -9.67
C LEU A 233 9.55 14.71 -11.11
N ARG A 234 10.48 15.26 -11.90
CA ARG A 234 10.24 15.52 -13.32
C ARG A 234 9.87 14.26 -14.09
N ARG A 235 10.56 13.14 -13.85
CA ARG A 235 10.20 11.84 -14.46
C ARG A 235 8.79 11.41 -14.09
N ILE A 236 8.33 11.65 -12.87
CA ILE A 236 6.95 11.32 -12.45
C ILE A 236 5.94 12.24 -13.12
N PHE A 237 6.24 13.54 -13.26
CA PHE A 237 5.37 14.46 -14.00
C PHE A 237 5.28 14.11 -15.48
N ASP A 238 6.40 13.78 -16.11
CA ASP A 238 6.46 13.32 -17.49
C ASP A 238 5.67 12.01 -17.68
N LEU A 239 5.79 11.08 -16.73
CA LEU A 239 4.98 9.86 -16.69
C LEU A 239 3.49 10.16 -16.56
N GLY A 240 3.13 11.10 -15.68
CA GLY A 240 1.77 11.58 -15.51
C GLY A 240 1.21 12.17 -16.80
N ALA A 241 1.98 13.00 -17.51
CA ALA A 241 1.58 13.57 -18.79
C ALA A 241 1.32 12.51 -19.87
N VAL A 242 2.11 11.41 -19.89
CA VAL A 242 1.86 10.26 -20.79
C VAL A 242 0.54 9.57 -20.46
N LEU A 243 0.19 9.44 -19.19
CA LEU A 243 -1.06 8.81 -18.74
C LEU A 243 -2.28 9.73 -18.93
N GLU A 244 -2.14 11.02 -18.65
CA GLU A 244 -3.16 12.06 -18.90
C GLU A 244 -3.48 12.16 -20.40
N SER A 245 -2.45 12.09 -21.26
CA SER A 245 -2.62 12.02 -22.73
C SER A 245 -3.08 10.65 -23.25
N CYS A 246 -3.39 9.69 -22.36
CA CYS A 246 -3.83 8.34 -22.67
C CYS A 246 -2.88 7.57 -23.61
N ASN A 247 -1.59 7.91 -23.62
CA ASN A 247 -0.59 7.24 -24.45
C ASN A 247 -0.03 5.98 -23.76
N PHE A 248 -0.92 4.99 -23.58
CA PHE A 248 -0.59 3.73 -22.93
C PHE A 248 0.53 2.96 -23.65
N ALA A 249 0.63 3.09 -24.97
CA ALA A 249 1.68 2.42 -25.75
C ALA A 249 3.09 2.89 -25.35
N VAL A 250 3.28 4.18 -25.10
CA VAL A 250 4.55 4.71 -24.59
C VAL A 250 4.79 4.26 -23.16
N PHE A 251 3.77 4.34 -22.29
CA PHE A 251 3.86 3.87 -20.91
C PHE A 251 4.37 2.41 -20.81
N TRP A 252 3.76 1.48 -21.55
CA TRP A 252 4.17 0.08 -21.52
C TRP A 252 5.56 -0.17 -22.12
N LYS A 253 5.99 0.63 -23.11
CA LYS A 253 7.37 0.57 -23.62
C LYS A 253 8.38 1.00 -22.56
N LEU A 254 8.05 2.01 -21.74
CA LEU A 254 8.89 2.45 -20.62
C LEU A 254 8.99 1.34 -19.57
N MET A 255 7.87 0.75 -19.18
CA MET A 255 7.83 -0.35 -18.19
C MET A 255 8.61 -1.59 -18.65
N LYS A 256 8.51 -1.95 -19.93
CA LYS A 256 9.22 -3.10 -20.53
C LYS A 256 10.69 -2.81 -20.86
N GLY A 257 11.17 -1.58 -20.69
CA GLY A 257 12.52 -1.17 -21.07
C GLY A 257 12.79 -1.21 -22.58
N THR A 258 11.74 -1.26 -23.41
CA THR A 258 11.85 -1.27 -24.89
C THR A 258 11.78 0.14 -25.48
N TYR A 259 11.58 1.15 -24.63
CA TYR A 259 11.60 2.55 -25.02
C TYR A 259 13.00 2.97 -25.48
N LYS A 260 13.07 3.58 -26.66
CA LYS A 260 14.31 4.13 -27.22
C LYS A 260 14.26 5.65 -27.13
N PRO A 261 15.07 6.28 -26.27
CA PRO A 261 15.14 7.73 -26.16
C PRO A 261 15.57 8.35 -27.48
N THR A 262 14.97 9.48 -27.85
CA THR A 262 15.42 10.24 -29.02
C THR A 262 16.69 11.02 -28.70
N THR A 263 17.36 11.55 -29.73
CA THR A 263 18.53 12.43 -29.60
C THR A 263 18.18 13.85 -29.13
N ASN A 264 16.90 14.12 -28.82
CA ASN A 264 16.43 15.44 -28.42
C ASN A 264 16.94 15.80 -27.00
N PRO A 265 17.57 16.98 -26.80
CA PRO A 265 17.96 17.45 -25.48
C PRO A 265 16.81 17.57 -24.47
N ASN A 266 15.57 17.75 -24.94
CA ASN A 266 14.37 17.87 -24.11
C ASN A 266 13.56 16.57 -24.01
N GLU A 267 14.11 15.43 -24.43
CA GLU A 267 13.48 14.11 -24.26
C GLU A 267 13.18 13.84 -22.77
N PRO A 268 11.91 13.65 -22.37
CA PRO A 268 11.52 13.36 -21.00
C PRO A 268 12.18 12.11 -20.40
N PHE A 269 12.34 11.06 -21.23
CA PHE A 269 12.73 9.73 -20.76
C PHE A 269 14.14 9.34 -21.22
N LYS A 270 15.16 10.16 -20.93
CA LYS A 270 16.56 9.87 -21.26
C LYS A 270 17.12 8.60 -20.63
N VAL A 271 16.63 8.24 -19.43
CA VAL A 271 17.04 7.02 -18.70
C VAL A 271 15.79 6.21 -18.31
N PRO A 272 15.23 5.41 -19.24
CA PRO A 272 13.97 4.68 -19.01
C PRO A 272 14.04 3.67 -17.86
N ALA A 273 15.23 3.10 -17.61
CA ALA A 273 15.44 2.11 -16.56
C ALA A 273 15.09 2.63 -15.15
N GLU A 274 15.25 3.93 -14.91
CA GLU A 274 14.96 4.54 -13.61
C GLU A 274 13.45 4.58 -13.31
N ILE A 275 12.61 4.73 -14.34
CA ILE A 275 11.15 4.74 -14.18
C ILE A 275 10.66 3.38 -13.68
N SER A 276 11.15 2.30 -14.30
CA SER A 276 10.82 0.93 -13.88
C SER A 276 11.26 0.66 -12.44
N LYS A 277 12.45 1.13 -12.04
CA LYS A 277 12.93 1.01 -10.66
C LYS A 277 12.08 1.80 -9.66
N MET A 278 11.61 2.99 -10.03
CA MET A 278 10.77 3.84 -9.17
C MET A 278 9.37 3.24 -8.96
N ILE A 279 8.81 2.57 -9.96
CA ILE A 279 7.47 1.97 -9.89
C ILE A 279 7.50 0.59 -9.21
N LYS A 280 8.61 -0.16 -9.29
CA LYS A 280 8.72 -1.52 -8.72
C LYS A 280 8.26 -1.68 -7.26
N PRO A 281 8.48 -0.73 -6.33
CA PRO A 281 7.97 -0.81 -4.96
C PRO A 281 6.44 -0.66 -4.85
N MET A 282 5.77 -0.08 -5.86
CA MET A 282 4.33 0.17 -5.88
C MET A 282 3.59 -1.09 -6.33
N ALA A 283 3.24 -1.95 -5.37
CA ALA A 283 2.44 -3.13 -5.65
C ALA A 283 1.10 -2.74 -6.29
N GLY A 284 0.74 -3.41 -7.39
CA GLY A 284 -0.53 -3.16 -8.11
C GLY A 284 -0.53 -1.92 -9.03
N PHE A 285 0.60 -1.23 -9.25
CA PHE A 285 0.64 -0.06 -10.12
C PHE A 285 0.21 -0.36 -11.55
N GLU A 286 0.76 -1.40 -12.18
CA GLU A 286 0.38 -1.80 -13.54
C GLU A 286 -1.11 -2.17 -13.65
N ASP A 287 -1.64 -2.86 -12.64
CA ASP A 287 -3.05 -3.22 -12.59
C ASP A 287 -3.93 -1.97 -12.50
N ALA A 288 -3.55 -0.98 -11.68
CA ALA A 288 -4.25 0.30 -11.59
C ALA A 288 -4.28 1.04 -12.95
N ILE A 289 -3.15 1.06 -13.67
CA ILE A 289 -3.09 1.67 -15.02
C ILE A 289 -3.94 0.89 -16.03
N LYS A 290 -3.98 -0.45 -15.98
CA LYS A 290 -4.88 -1.26 -16.82
C LYS A 290 -6.35 -0.92 -16.53
N HIS A 291 -6.73 -0.78 -15.26
CA HIS A 291 -8.08 -0.37 -14.89
C HIS A 291 -8.42 1.02 -15.40
N TYR A 292 -7.48 1.97 -15.30
CA TYR A 292 -7.64 3.30 -15.87
C TYR A 292 -7.83 3.25 -17.40
N ALA A 293 -6.98 2.49 -18.11
CA ALA A 293 -7.12 2.28 -19.56
C ALA A 293 -8.49 1.68 -19.93
N CYS A 294 -8.97 0.67 -19.19
CA CYS A 294 -10.31 0.10 -19.39
C CYS A 294 -11.43 1.12 -19.13
N ARG A 295 -11.29 2.00 -18.14
CA ARG A 295 -12.25 3.10 -17.92
C ARG A 295 -12.27 4.06 -19.10
N VAL A 296 -11.11 4.47 -19.61
CA VAL A 296 -11.01 5.34 -20.80
C VAL A 296 -11.66 4.67 -22.00
N ILE A 297 -11.34 3.39 -22.26
CA ILE A 297 -11.90 2.62 -23.37
C ILE A 297 -13.42 2.51 -23.26
N SER A 298 -13.94 2.32 -22.05
CA SER A 298 -15.39 2.26 -21.76
C SER A 298 -16.13 3.55 -22.15
N VAL A 299 -15.42 4.68 -22.16
CA VAL A 299 -15.97 5.98 -22.54
C VAL A 299 -15.77 6.27 -24.03
N THR A 300 -14.65 5.86 -24.64
CA THR A 300 -14.29 6.25 -26.00
C THR A 300 -14.72 5.28 -27.10
N PHE A 301 -14.85 3.97 -26.82
CA PHE A 301 -15.12 2.95 -27.85
C PHE A 301 -16.54 2.41 -27.76
N GLN A 302 -17.14 2.10 -28.91
CA GLN A 302 -18.36 1.27 -28.99
C GLN A 302 -17.99 -0.21 -29.12
N ASN A 303 -17.04 -0.50 -30.00
CA ASN A 303 -16.45 -1.81 -30.21
C ASN A 303 -14.93 -1.67 -30.22
N ILE A 304 -14.21 -2.67 -29.71
CA ILE A 304 -12.76 -2.70 -29.75
C ILE A 304 -12.27 -4.11 -30.13
N GLU A 305 -11.31 -4.16 -31.05
CA GLU A 305 -10.65 -5.41 -31.42
C GLU A 305 -9.77 -5.90 -30.27
N LYS A 306 -9.79 -7.21 -30.04
CA LYS A 306 -8.99 -7.87 -29.00
C LYS A 306 -7.49 -7.62 -29.16
N LYS A 307 -6.98 -7.53 -30.39
CA LYS A 307 -5.56 -7.21 -30.66
C LYS A 307 -5.19 -5.80 -30.20
N LEU A 308 -6.04 -4.82 -30.51
CA LEU A 308 -5.84 -3.44 -30.08
C LEU A 308 -5.96 -3.32 -28.57
N LEU A 309 -6.96 -3.96 -27.96
CA LEU A 309 -7.16 -3.98 -26.51
C LEU A 309 -5.94 -4.61 -25.79
N SER A 310 -5.45 -5.75 -26.26
CA SER A 310 -4.23 -6.37 -25.73
C SER A 310 -3.03 -5.41 -25.82
N SER A 311 -2.87 -4.70 -26.95
CA SER A 311 -1.80 -3.70 -27.12
C SER A 311 -1.90 -2.55 -26.11
N LEU A 312 -3.10 -1.98 -25.92
CA LEU A 312 -3.34 -0.88 -24.97
C LEU A 312 -3.14 -1.31 -23.51
N LEU A 313 -3.37 -2.58 -23.19
CA LEU A 313 -3.15 -3.17 -21.87
C LEU A 313 -1.73 -3.73 -21.67
N GLY A 314 -0.80 -3.40 -22.57
CA GLY A 314 0.61 -3.76 -22.42
C GLY A 314 0.93 -5.19 -22.86
N GLY A 315 0.20 -5.73 -23.83
CA GLY A 315 0.35 -7.12 -24.29
C GLY A 315 -0.22 -8.12 -23.30
N ALA A 316 -1.35 -7.78 -22.67
CA ALA A 316 -2.07 -8.67 -21.77
C ALA A 316 -2.49 -9.95 -22.50
N SER A 317 -2.44 -11.08 -21.78
CA SER A 317 -2.84 -12.39 -22.32
C SER A 317 -4.34 -12.45 -22.58
N ASP A 318 -4.76 -13.36 -23.47
CA ASP A 318 -6.17 -13.57 -23.79
C ASP A 318 -7.05 -13.81 -22.54
N LYS A 319 -6.51 -14.52 -21.55
CA LYS A 319 -7.20 -14.78 -20.27
C LYS A 319 -7.40 -13.50 -19.47
N GLU A 320 -6.38 -12.66 -19.37
CA GLU A 320 -6.46 -11.38 -18.64
C GLU A 320 -7.41 -10.40 -19.34
N VAL A 321 -7.32 -10.30 -20.67
CA VAL A 321 -8.21 -9.44 -21.46
C VAL A 321 -9.67 -9.85 -21.28
N THR A 322 -9.95 -11.16 -21.32
CA THR A 322 -11.31 -11.68 -21.09
C THR A 322 -11.80 -11.44 -19.67
N ALA A 323 -10.92 -11.59 -18.66
CA ALA A 323 -11.25 -11.33 -17.27
C ALA A 323 -11.58 -9.84 -17.03
N LEU A 324 -10.78 -8.93 -17.58
CA LEU A 324 -11.01 -7.48 -17.52
C LEU A 324 -12.27 -7.09 -18.27
N ALA A 325 -12.48 -7.59 -19.49
CA ALA A 325 -13.71 -7.35 -20.26
C ALA A 325 -14.95 -7.74 -19.45
N LYS A 326 -14.94 -8.92 -18.82
CA LYS A 326 -16.03 -9.36 -17.93
C LYS A 326 -16.22 -8.43 -16.73
N LYS A 327 -15.13 -7.96 -16.11
CA LYS A 327 -15.17 -7.03 -14.96
C LYS A 327 -15.80 -5.68 -15.32
N PHE A 328 -15.58 -5.21 -16.54
CA PHE A 328 -16.15 -3.97 -17.07
C PHE A 328 -17.49 -4.16 -17.79
N GLY A 329 -18.03 -5.38 -17.82
CA GLY A 329 -19.34 -5.68 -18.41
C GLY A 329 -19.37 -5.67 -19.94
N TRP A 330 -18.23 -5.87 -20.61
CA TRP A 330 -18.14 -5.89 -22.06
C TRP A 330 -18.54 -7.25 -22.63
N GLU A 331 -19.22 -7.25 -23.77
CA GLU A 331 -19.73 -8.46 -24.43
C GLU A 331 -18.83 -8.89 -25.59
N THR A 332 -18.58 -10.19 -25.72
CA THR A 332 -17.82 -10.73 -26.86
C THR A 332 -18.70 -10.83 -28.10
N LYS A 333 -18.26 -10.23 -29.21
CA LYS A 333 -18.85 -10.36 -30.55
C LYS A 333 -17.86 -11.06 -31.49
N GLU A 334 -18.37 -11.54 -32.64
CA GLU A 334 -17.58 -12.12 -33.73
C GLU A 334 -16.56 -13.18 -33.27
N ASN A 335 -17.05 -14.28 -32.68
CA ASN A 335 -16.22 -15.39 -32.18
C ASN A 335 -15.17 -15.01 -31.12
N GLY A 336 -15.29 -13.85 -30.46
CA GLY A 336 -14.41 -13.41 -29.39
C GLY A 336 -13.22 -12.55 -29.85
N GLU A 337 -13.19 -12.13 -31.12
CA GLU A 337 -12.18 -11.21 -31.65
C GLU A 337 -12.51 -9.73 -31.39
N VAL A 338 -13.78 -9.41 -31.14
CA VAL A 338 -14.25 -8.04 -30.88
C VAL A 338 -15.01 -8.00 -29.57
N PHE A 339 -14.76 -6.96 -28.76
CA PHE A 339 -15.57 -6.65 -27.59
C PHE A 339 -16.50 -5.48 -27.87
N PHE A 340 -17.78 -5.67 -27.60
CA PHE A 340 -18.76 -4.61 -27.51
C PHE A 340 -18.70 -3.99 -26.12
N VAL A 341 -18.44 -2.70 -26.10
CA VAL A 341 -18.12 -1.93 -24.89
C VAL A 341 -19.37 -1.21 -24.38
N ALA A 342 -19.99 -0.39 -25.23
CA ALA A 342 -21.21 0.34 -24.90
C ALA A 342 -21.91 0.82 -26.18
N ASN A 343 -23.25 0.88 -26.14
CA ASN A 343 -24.01 1.60 -27.16
C ASN A 343 -24.01 3.09 -26.84
N HIS A 344 -23.43 3.92 -27.71
CA HIS A 344 -23.39 5.37 -27.50
C HIS A 344 -24.60 6.11 -28.09
N GLU A 345 -25.61 5.39 -28.62
CA GLU A 345 -26.81 5.98 -29.23
C GLU A 345 -27.67 6.81 -28.26
N GLY A 346 -27.56 6.60 -26.93
CA GLY A 346 -28.20 7.43 -25.90
C GLY A 346 -27.33 8.58 -25.36
N THR A 347 -26.11 8.76 -25.88
CA THR A 347 -25.02 9.50 -25.24
C THR A 347 -24.51 10.68 -26.09
N ILE A 348 -25.40 11.43 -26.75
CA ILE A 348 -25.10 12.77 -27.32
C ILE A 348 -24.91 13.83 -26.19
N LYS A 349 -24.50 13.41 -24.99
CA LYS A 349 -23.94 14.29 -23.96
C LYS A 349 -22.45 14.03 -23.95
N THR A 350 -21.66 15.02 -24.35
CA THR A 350 -20.20 15.00 -24.34
C THR A 350 -19.71 14.46 -22.99
N ARG A 351 -19.28 13.19 -22.96
CA ARG A 351 -18.58 12.64 -21.81
C ARG A 351 -17.14 13.10 -21.94
N ASN A 352 -16.86 14.28 -21.40
CA ASN A 352 -15.50 14.73 -21.32
C ASN A 352 -14.72 13.76 -20.42
N ILE A 353 -13.63 13.22 -20.94
CA ILE A 353 -12.56 12.63 -20.13
C ILE A 353 -11.76 13.81 -19.59
N ASP A 354 -12.44 14.68 -18.84
CA ASP A 354 -11.80 15.85 -18.26
C ASP A 354 -11.54 15.58 -16.78
N GLU A 355 -10.28 15.67 -16.41
CA GLU A 355 -9.87 16.08 -15.07
C GLU A 355 -10.21 17.57 -14.88
N LYS A 356 -11.51 17.92 -14.82
CA LYS A 356 -11.89 19.30 -14.47
C LYS A 356 -11.65 19.48 -12.98
N ILE A 357 -10.48 20.05 -12.66
CA ILE A 357 -10.31 20.79 -11.42
C ILE A 357 -11.32 21.95 -11.47
N GLN A 358 -12.40 21.84 -10.72
CA GLN A 358 -13.32 22.96 -10.51
C GLN A 358 -12.74 23.89 -9.46
N PHE A 359 -13.13 25.17 -9.52
CA PHE A 359 -12.70 26.14 -8.51
C PHE A 359 -13.03 25.65 -7.10
N SER A 360 -14.16 24.98 -6.87
CA SER A 360 -14.50 24.37 -5.57
C SER A 360 -13.43 23.40 -5.06
N HIS A 361 -12.92 22.52 -5.94
CA HIS A 361 -11.89 21.53 -5.57
C HIS A 361 -10.56 22.18 -5.16
N VAL A 362 -10.24 23.33 -5.74
CA VAL A 362 -9.02 24.10 -5.41
C VAL A 362 -9.27 25.07 -4.26
N ALA A 363 -10.47 25.63 -4.18
CA ALA A 363 -10.86 26.60 -3.17
C ALA A 363 -10.68 25.97 -1.79
N ASP A 364 -11.18 24.76 -1.54
CA ASP A 364 -11.01 24.06 -0.26
C ASP A 364 -9.53 23.72 0.06
N LEU A 365 -8.69 23.63 -0.97
CA LEU A 365 -7.26 23.43 -0.79
C LEU A 365 -6.53 24.72 -0.44
N LEU A 366 -6.89 25.82 -1.11
CA LEU A 366 -6.30 27.16 -0.96
C LEU A 366 -6.84 27.92 0.25
N THR A 367 -8.10 27.69 0.63
CA THR A 367 -8.67 28.13 1.89
C THR A 367 -8.10 27.24 2.97
N SER A 368 -6.89 27.61 3.40
CA SER A 368 -6.62 27.48 4.82
C SER A 368 -7.76 28.21 5.53
N ASN A 369 -8.55 27.53 6.36
CA ASN A 369 -9.54 28.17 7.22
C ASN A 369 -8.77 29.06 8.20
N VAL A 370 -8.26 30.18 7.71
CA VAL A 370 -8.10 31.38 8.48
C VAL A 370 -9.53 31.73 8.87
N PRO A 371 -9.89 31.71 10.17
CA PRO A 371 -11.21 32.17 10.56
C PRO A 371 -11.41 33.56 9.95
N PRO A 372 -12.61 33.90 9.46
CA PRO A 372 -12.84 35.23 8.92
C PRO A 372 -12.38 36.21 10.00
N LEU A 373 -11.40 37.04 9.66
CA LEU A 373 -11.04 38.18 10.49
C LEU A 373 -12.34 38.97 10.64
N ALA A 374 -12.91 38.89 11.84
CA ALA A 374 -14.04 39.72 12.23
C ALA A 374 -13.54 41.16 12.13
N PHE A 375 -13.95 41.84 11.06
CA PHE A 375 -13.83 43.29 10.94
C PHE A 375 -14.95 43.95 11.74
#